data_AF-A0A4Y1ZA66-F1
#
_entry.id   AF-A0A4Y1ZA66-F1
#
_cell.length_a   1.000
_cell.length_b   1.000
_cell.length_c   1.000
_cell.angle_alpha   90.00
_cell.angle_beta   90.00
_cell.angle_gamma   90.00
#
_symmetry.space_group_name_H-M   'P 1'
#
loop_
_entity.id
_entity.type
_entity.pdbx_description
1 polymer ?
#
loop_
_entity_poly.entity_id
_entity_poly.type
_entity_poly.pdbx_seq_one_letter_code
_entity_poly.pdbx_strand_id
1 'polypeptide(L)'
;MDELCDYLTDEDLLHYQRGKWYWMSDGFPANNVNLRSAAQDSFAIIDITDQGHAKVIGEEDRFGAMTMLYEDAIYIHQGAQYHVDDLDLIERKAYVRKVNVNYYTDSDLAVQLDVLAMDKHAVFDNAHIEKGYGDVSVRALPTIFKKFVLKPMKISDGERYIFRSWKCTPMLHGLVLIRSIWINSARMCFKGLWSV
;
A
#
# COMPACT_ATOMS: atom_id res chain seq x y z
N MET A 1 -2.24 12.04 37.09
CA MET A 1 -0.96 12.53 36.55
C MET A 1 0.18 12.00 37.40
N ASP A 2 0.00 12.04 38.73
CA ASP A 2 0.92 11.41 39.69
C ASP A 2 1.07 9.90 39.47
N GLU A 3 -0.04 9.16 39.27
CA GLU A 3 -0.01 7.70 39.02
C GLU A 3 0.85 7.25 37.82
N LEU A 4 0.92 8.05 36.75
CA LEU A 4 1.79 7.76 35.61
C LEU A 4 3.27 8.01 35.94
N CYS A 5 3.56 9.04 36.74
CA CYS A 5 4.93 9.35 37.13
C CYS A 5 5.45 8.35 38.17
N ASP A 6 4.57 7.88 39.06
CA ASP A 6 4.84 6.78 39.99
C ASP A 6 5.19 5.51 39.21
N TYR A 7 4.35 5.13 38.23
CA TYR A 7 4.62 4.00 37.34
C TYR A 7 5.97 4.12 36.61
N LEU A 8 6.27 5.27 36.01
CA LEU A 8 7.55 5.50 35.33
C LEU A 8 8.77 5.48 36.28
N THR A 9 8.54 5.65 37.58
CA THR A 9 9.60 5.55 38.60
C THR A 9 9.80 4.12 39.05
N ASP A 10 8.73 3.33 39.12
CA ASP A 10 8.81 1.88 39.31
C ASP A 10 9.52 1.19 38.13
N GLU A 11 9.41 1.73 36.91
CA GLU A 11 10.15 1.31 35.70
C GLU A 11 11.59 1.90 35.62
N ASP A 12 12.10 2.54 36.68
CA ASP A 12 13.43 3.16 36.76
C ASP A 12 13.73 4.24 35.68
N LEU A 13 12.70 4.84 35.06
CA LEU A 13 12.86 5.91 34.06
C LEU A 13 12.88 7.31 34.68
N LEU A 14 12.13 7.50 35.77
CA LEU A 14 12.05 8.75 36.53
C LEU A 14 12.58 8.58 37.96
N HIS A 15 13.04 9.68 38.55
CA HIS A 15 13.38 9.76 39.98
C HIS A 15 12.61 10.90 40.65
N TYR A 16 11.93 10.60 41.74
CA TYR A 16 11.23 11.60 42.54
C TYR A 16 12.12 12.21 43.61
N GLN A 17 12.26 13.53 43.61
CA GLN A 17 12.94 14.24 44.68
C GLN A 17 12.32 15.62 44.93
N ARG A 18 11.98 15.91 46.19
CA ARG A 18 11.50 17.24 46.65
C ARG A 18 10.34 17.81 45.81
N GLY A 19 9.33 16.99 45.51
CA GLY A 19 8.15 17.45 44.76
C GLY A 19 8.36 17.55 43.24
N LYS A 20 9.46 17.00 42.71
CA LYS A 20 9.78 17.05 41.27
C LYS A 20 10.26 15.68 40.78
N TRP A 21 10.01 15.42 39.50
CA TRP A 21 10.46 14.23 38.79
C TRP A 21 11.63 14.58 37.89
N TYR A 22 12.65 13.72 37.89
CA TYR A 22 13.87 13.87 37.08
C TYR A 22 14.01 12.65 36.16
N TRP A 23 14.35 12.88 34.90
CA TRP A 23 14.65 11.82 33.94
C TRP A 23 16.00 11.18 34.27
N MET A 24 16.03 9.86 34.40
CA MET A 24 17.22 9.11 34.85
C MET A 24 17.88 8.28 33.74
N SER A 25 17.18 8.01 32.63
CA SER A 25 17.72 7.20 31.54
C SER A 25 18.70 8.00 30.68
N ASP A 26 19.77 7.34 30.21
CA ASP A 26 20.75 7.94 29.29
C ASP A 26 20.14 8.29 27.91
N GLY A 27 19.01 7.68 27.55
CA GLY A 27 18.33 7.90 26.28
C GLY A 27 17.45 9.15 26.28
N PHE A 28 17.45 9.91 25.17
CA PHE A 28 16.51 11.02 24.99
C PHE A 28 15.15 10.48 24.50
N PRO A 29 14.07 10.58 25.29
CA PRO A 29 12.81 9.89 25.00
C PRO A 29 12.15 10.37 23.70
N ALA A 30 12.37 11.64 23.31
CA ALA A 30 11.75 12.20 22.11
C ALA A 30 12.26 11.55 20.81
N ASN A 31 13.42 10.88 20.81
CA ASN A 31 13.93 10.22 19.61
C ASN A 31 13.10 8.98 19.24
N ASN A 32 12.48 8.31 20.22
CA ASN A 32 11.73 7.08 20.01
C ASN A 32 10.22 7.32 19.89
N VAL A 33 9.77 8.58 20.03
CA VAL A 33 8.37 8.96 19.95
C VAL A 33 8.13 9.74 18.68
N ASN A 34 7.51 9.09 17.69
CA ASN A 34 7.03 9.77 16.51
C ASN A 34 5.56 10.20 16.69
N LEU A 35 5.31 11.51 16.61
CA LEU A 35 3.97 12.12 16.65
C LEU A 35 3.06 11.68 15.50
N ARG A 36 3.65 11.17 14.42
CA ARG A 36 3.00 10.59 13.24
C ARG A 36 3.44 9.14 13.11
N SER A 37 2.99 8.30 14.03
CA SER A 37 3.42 6.90 14.17
C SER A 37 3.10 6.00 12.97
N ALA A 38 2.33 6.49 11.98
CA ALA A 38 1.91 5.74 10.80
C ALA A 38 2.81 5.93 9.56
N ALA A 39 3.76 6.87 9.55
CA ALA A 39 4.54 7.21 8.36
C ALA A 39 6.04 7.22 8.65
N GLN A 40 6.73 6.09 8.42
CA GLN A 40 8.18 6.00 8.63
C GLN A 40 8.95 5.46 7.41
N ASP A 41 8.28 4.79 6.47
CA ASP A 41 8.94 4.23 5.29
C ASP A 41 8.39 4.87 4.01
N SER A 42 9.21 5.72 3.38
CA SER A 42 9.03 6.17 2.00
C SER A 42 10.06 5.52 1.07
N PHE A 43 9.69 5.43 -0.20
CA PHE A 43 10.50 4.96 -1.31
C PHE A 43 10.94 6.14 -2.15
N ALA A 44 12.25 6.26 -2.39
CA ALA A 44 12.78 7.27 -3.31
C ALA A 44 12.57 6.83 -4.76
N ILE A 45 11.97 7.69 -5.59
CA ILE A 45 11.75 7.42 -7.00
C ILE A 45 12.89 8.07 -7.78
N ILE A 46 13.70 7.25 -8.44
CA ILE A 46 14.95 7.64 -9.09
C ILE A 46 14.79 7.50 -10.61
N ASP A 47 14.83 8.63 -11.32
CA ASP A 47 14.87 8.66 -12.78
C ASP A 47 16.29 8.34 -13.28
N ILE A 48 16.42 7.23 -14.00
CA ILE A 48 17.66 6.71 -14.60
C ILE A 48 17.64 6.78 -16.14
N THR A 49 16.77 7.62 -16.73
CA THR A 49 16.67 7.77 -18.19
C THR A 49 18.00 8.14 -18.85
N ASP A 50 18.76 9.04 -18.23
CA ASP A 50 20.07 9.47 -18.71
C ASP A 50 21.17 8.75 -17.91
N GLN A 51 21.90 7.87 -18.58
CA GLN A 51 22.90 7.02 -17.93
C GLN A 51 24.05 7.88 -17.39
N GLY A 52 24.24 7.83 -16.07
CA GLY A 52 25.24 8.65 -15.37
C GLY A 52 24.67 9.94 -14.75
N HIS A 53 23.40 10.28 -15.02
CA HIS A 53 22.71 11.46 -14.49
C HIS A 53 21.41 11.07 -13.75
N ALA A 54 21.52 10.10 -12.84
CA ALA A 54 20.39 9.69 -12.01
C ALA A 54 19.92 10.84 -11.10
N LYS A 55 18.60 11.04 -11.02
CA LYS A 55 17.99 12.08 -10.18
C LYS A 55 16.80 11.54 -9.42
N VAL A 56 16.60 12.02 -8.19
CA VAL A 56 15.37 11.74 -7.44
C VAL A 56 14.28 12.67 -7.96
N ILE A 57 13.15 12.10 -8.39
CA ILE A 57 12.00 12.85 -8.91
C ILE A 57 10.85 12.95 -7.90
N GLY A 58 10.85 12.12 -6.86
CA GLY A 58 9.83 12.15 -5.83
C GLY A 58 10.03 11.05 -4.80
N GLU A 59 9.08 10.97 -3.88
CA GLU A 59 8.97 9.94 -2.87
C GLU A 59 7.53 9.42 -2.83
N GLU A 60 7.37 8.15 -2.49
CA GLU A 60 6.07 7.50 -2.29
C GLU A 60 6.08 6.75 -0.95
N ASP A 61 4.93 6.60 -0.28
CA ASP A 61 4.87 5.79 0.92
C ASP A 61 4.99 4.29 0.59
N ARG A 62 5.30 3.46 1.60
CA ARG A 62 5.45 2.01 1.41
C ARG A 62 4.21 1.32 0.82
N PHE A 63 3.00 1.72 1.18
CA PHE A 63 1.78 1.09 0.65
C PHE A 63 1.51 1.57 -0.78
N GLY A 64 1.70 2.87 -1.06
CA GLY A 64 1.64 3.43 -2.40
C GLY A 64 2.66 2.78 -3.34
N ALA A 65 3.90 2.56 -2.88
CA ALA A 65 4.94 1.91 -3.68
C ALA A 65 4.54 0.51 -4.17
N MET A 66 3.86 -0.28 -3.33
CA MET A 66 3.40 -1.63 -3.72
C MET A 66 2.33 -1.63 -4.83
N THR A 67 1.60 -0.52 -5.01
CA THR A 67 0.50 -0.43 -5.98
C THR A 67 0.85 0.40 -7.21
N MET A 68 1.71 1.42 -7.06
CA MET A 68 2.07 2.35 -8.14
C MET A 68 3.47 2.15 -8.69
N LEU A 69 4.38 1.55 -7.92
CA LEU A 69 5.79 1.41 -8.26
C LEU A 69 6.23 -0.06 -8.39
N TYR A 70 5.30 -0.98 -8.64
CA TYR A 70 5.68 -2.36 -8.95
C TYR A 70 6.43 -2.41 -10.30
N GLU A 71 7.22 -3.46 -10.50
CA GLU A 71 7.98 -3.67 -11.74
C GLU A 71 7.03 -3.70 -12.96
N ASP A 72 7.41 -3.01 -14.05
CA ASP A 72 6.59 -2.77 -15.26
C ASP A 72 5.41 -1.78 -15.10
N ALA A 73 5.27 -1.12 -13.94
CA ALA A 73 4.26 -0.07 -13.77
C ALA A 73 4.56 1.18 -14.61
N ILE A 74 3.51 1.91 -14.97
CA ILE A 74 3.61 3.26 -15.53
C ILE A 74 3.30 4.27 -14.43
N TYR A 75 4.35 4.82 -13.85
CA TYR A 75 4.27 5.91 -12.89
C TYR A 75 4.11 7.25 -13.60
N ILE A 76 3.20 8.11 -13.13
CA ILE A 76 2.94 9.42 -13.71
C ILE A 76 3.28 10.50 -12.70
N HIS A 77 4.30 11.29 -13.00
CA HIS A 77 4.76 12.39 -12.16
C HIS A 77 4.64 13.71 -12.91
N GLN A 78 3.80 14.62 -12.41
CA GLN A 78 3.57 15.96 -13.01
C GLN A 78 3.23 15.90 -14.52
N GLY A 79 2.47 14.87 -14.93
CA GLY A 79 2.09 14.65 -16.33
C GLY A 79 3.15 13.98 -17.21
N ALA A 80 4.39 13.81 -16.72
CA ALA A 80 5.39 12.98 -17.37
C ALA A 80 5.21 11.51 -16.97
N GLN A 81 5.31 10.61 -17.94
CA GLN A 81 5.18 9.18 -17.73
C GLN A 81 6.55 8.52 -17.57
N TYR A 82 6.64 7.60 -16.63
CA TYR A 82 7.84 6.82 -16.34
C TYR A 82 7.46 5.34 -16.26
N HIS A 83 8.27 4.49 -16.89
CA HIS A 83 8.22 3.05 -16.70
C HIS A 83 9.07 2.70 -15.48
N VAL A 84 8.53 1.87 -14.59
CA VAL A 84 9.28 1.35 -13.44
C VAL A 84 10.06 0.12 -13.88
N ASP A 85 11.37 0.24 -13.86
CA ASP A 85 12.28 -0.84 -14.26
C ASP A 85 12.59 -1.78 -13.10
N ASP A 86 12.66 -1.27 -11.86
CA ASP A 86 12.95 -2.07 -10.67
C ASP A 86 12.42 -1.41 -9.39
N LEU A 87 11.97 -2.22 -8.43
CA LEU A 87 11.53 -1.80 -7.10
C LEU A 87 12.33 -2.54 -6.03
N ASP A 88 13.33 -1.86 -5.48
CA ASP A 88 14.13 -2.37 -4.37
C ASP A 88 13.43 -2.06 -3.03
N LEU A 89 12.78 -3.08 -2.47
CA LEU A 89 12.10 -3.03 -1.18
C LEU A 89 13.06 -2.91 0.02
N ILE A 90 14.31 -3.33 -0.12
CA ILE A 90 15.31 -3.31 0.96
C ILE A 90 15.93 -1.92 1.06
N GLU A 91 16.38 -1.40 -0.08
CA GLU A 91 16.98 -0.07 -0.17
C GLU A 91 15.94 1.05 -0.22
N ARG A 92 14.66 0.71 -0.38
CA ARG A 92 13.52 1.64 -0.51
C ARG A 92 13.71 2.59 -1.70
N LYS A 93 14.03 2.02 -2.87
CA LYS A 93 14.26 2.77 -4.11
C LYS A 93 13.45 2.16 -5.24
N ALA A 94 12.83 3.02 -6.05
CA ALA A 94 12.20 2.65 -7.30
C ALA A 94 12.97 3.29 -8.45
N TYR A 95 13.51 2.48 -9.35
CA TYR A 95 14.24 2.96 -10.53
C TYR A 95 13.28 3.06 -11.70
N VAL A 96 13.22 4.25 -12.30
CA VAL A 96 12.26 4.55 -13.35
C VAL A 96 12.94 5.20 -14.54
N ARG A 97 12.37 5.03 -15.74
CA ARG A 97 12.82 5.69 -16.96
C ARG A 97 11.66 6.36 -17.67
N LYS A 98 11.89 7.51 -18.28
CA LYS A 98 10.88 8.28 -18.98
C LYS A 98 10.40 7.53 -20.22
N VAL A 99 9.08 7.47 -20.40
CA VAL A 99 8.45 6.81 -21.56
C VAL A 99 7.35 7.69 -22.13
N ASN A 100 6.95 7.37 -23.36
CA ASN A 100 5.77 7.96 -24.00
C ASN A 100 4.87 6.83 -24.47
N VAL A 101 3.90 6.45 -23.63
CA VAL A 101 2.96 5.37 -23.89
C VAL A 101 1.52 5.88 -23.85
N ASN A 102 0.63 5.19 -24.56
CA ASN A 102 -0.78 5.54 -24.65
C ASN A 102 -1.64 4.78 -23.63
N TYR A 103 -1.06 4.34 -22.51
CA TYR A 103 -1.78 3.64 -21.46
C TYR A 103 -1.19 4.02 -20.10
N TYR A 104 -1.99 3.84 -19.05
CA TYR A 104 -1.52 3.84 -17.68
C TYR A 104 -1.80 2.48 -17.05
N THR A 105 -1.15 2.24 -15.92
CA THR A 105 -1.36 1.03 -15.16
C THR A 105 -2.09 1.32 -13.87
N ASP A 106 -2.91 0.36 -13.45
CA ASP A 106 -3.60 0.41 -12.16
C ASP A 106 -3.60 -1.00 -11.56
N SER A 107 -3.41 -1.09 -10.25
CA SER A 107 -3.21 -2.35 -9.53
C SER A 107 -4.36 -2.62 -8.58
N ASP A 108 -4.74 -3.89 -8.44
CA ASP A 108 -5.72 -4.34 -7.47
C ASP A 108 -5.04 -4.93 -6.22
N LEU A 109 -5.48 -4.48 -5.05
CA LEU A 109 -4.91 -4.85 -3.75
C LEU A 109 -5.85 -5.81 -3.04
N ALA A 110 -5.44 -7.07 -2.89
CA ALA A 110 -6.17 -8.04 -2.09
C ALA A 110 -5.81 -7.85 -0.62
N VAL A 111 -6.80 -7.50 0.20
CA VAL A 111 -6.64 -7.33 1.65
C VAL A 111 -7.26 -8.51 2.38
N GLN A 112 -6.48 -9.17 3.22
CA GLN A 112 -6.92 -10.25 4.10
C GLN A 112 -6.75 -9.83 5.56
N LEU A 113 -7.74 -10.14 6.38
CA LEU A 113 -7.73 -9.94 7.82
C LEU A 113 -7.88 -11.30 8.51
N ASP A 114 -6.89 -11.67 9.31
CA ASP A 114 -6.88 -12.89 10.12
C ASP A 114 -6.89 -12.50 11.60
N VAL A 115 -7.79 -13.08 12.40
CA VAL A 115 -7.77 -12.92 13.86
C VAL A 115 -6.70 -13.84 14.44
N LEU A 116 -5.74 -13.29 15.17
CA LEU A 116 -4.64 -14.04 15.76
C LEU A 116 -4.98 -14.53 17.16
N ALA A 117 -5.54 -13.62 17.98
CA ALA A 117 -5.92 -13.90 19.35
C ALA A 117 -7.14 -13.04 19.74
N MET A 118 -7.96 -13.53 20.65
CA MET A 118 -9.11 -12.80 21.17
C MET A 118 -8.99 -12.72 22.70
N ASP A 119 -8.84 -11.50 23.21
CA ASP A 119 -8.63 -11.22 24.64
C ASP A 119 -9.97 -11.02 25.36
N LYS A 120 -10.94 -10.40 24.67
CA LYS A 120 -12.29 -10.17 25.21
C LYS A 120 -13.31 -10.60 24.18
N HIS A 121 -14.31 -11.32 24.65
CA HIS A 121 -15.45 -11.76 23.85
C HIS A 121 -16.74 -11.53 24.63
N ALA A 122 -17.77 -11.04 23.96
CA ALA A 122 -19.10 -10.87 24.53
C ALA A 122 -20.16 -11.30 23.51
N VAL A 123 -21.11 -12.12 23.97
CA VAL A 123 -22.27 -12.56 23.19
C VAL A 123 -23.49 -11.77 23.64
N PHE A 124 -24.28 -11.29 22.68
CA PHE A 124 -25.53 -10.59 22.96
C PHE A 124 -26.71 -11.49 22.62
N ASP A 125 -27.35 -12.04 23.66
CA ASP A 125 -28.38 -13.09 23.57
C ASP A 125 -29.60 -12.73 22.69
N ASN A 126 -29.86 -11.43 22.49
CA ASN A 126 -31.05 -10.96 21.79
C ASN A 126 -30.84 -10.66 20.29
N ALA A 127 -29.61 -10.80 19.78
CA ALA A 127 -29.30 -10.33 18.42
C ALA A 127 -28.48 -11.31 17.56
N HIS A 128 -28.04 -12.46 18.08
CA HIS A 128 -27.03 -13.30 17.41
C HIS A 128 -25.78 -12.51 17.00
N ILE A 129 -25.41 -11.51 17.81
CA ILE A 129 -24.23 -10.65 17.58
C ILE A 129 -23.18 -11.02 18.62
N GLU A 130 -21.95 -11.17 18.15
CA GLU A 130 -20.77 -11.37 18.98
C GLU A 130 -19.80 -10.19 18.81
N LYS A 131 -19.16 -9.77 19.91
CA LYS A 131 -18.14 -8.73 19.92
C LYS A 131 -16.83 -9.33 20.42
N GLY A 132 -15.79 -9.24 19.59
CA GLY A 132 -14.42 -9.61 19.94
C GLY A 132 -13.49 -8.41 20.03
N TYR A 133 -12.51 -8.48 20.92
CA TYR A 133 -11.34 -7.58 20.99
C TYR A 133 -10.10 -8.43 21.17
N GLY A 134 -9.07 -8.16 20.38
CA GLY A 134 -7.79 -8.86 20.43
C GLY A 134 -6.94 -8.52 19.21
N ASP A 135 -5.90 -9.31 18.99
CA ASP A 135 -4.92 -9.08 17.93
C ASP A 135 -5.39 -9.58 16.57
N VAL A 136 -5.16 -8.77 15.55
CA VAL A 136 -5.47 -9.09 14.15
C VAL A 136 -4.26 -8.85 13.26
N SER A 137 -4.07 -9.71 12.27
CA SER A 137 -3.10 -9.53 11.19
C SER A 137 -3.82 -9.04 9.95
N VAL A 138 -3.39 -7.90 9.41
CA VAL A 138 -3.84 -7.41 8.10
C VAL A 138 -2.72 -7.61 7.09
N ARG A 139 -3.01 -8.33 6.00
CA ARG A 139 -2.10 -8.53 4.88
C ARG A 139 -2.67 -7.90 3.63
N ALA A 140 -1.87 -7.12 2.92
CA ALA A 140 -2.25 -6.49 1.67
C ALA A 140 -1.30 -6.97 0.57
N LEU A 141 -1.83 -7.69 -0.42
CA LEU A 141 -1.07 -8.29 -1.51
C LEU A 141 -1.52 -7.66 -2.83
N PRO A 142 -0.64 -6.96 -3.56
CA PRO A 142 -0.90 -6.58 -4.94
C PRO A 142 -1.05 -7.87 -5.77
N THR A 143 -2.20 -8.06 -6.41
CA THR A 143 -2.50 -9.33 -7.09
C THR A 143 -2.31 -9.22 -8.60
N ILE A 144 -2.95 -8.21 -9.18
CA ILE A 144 -3.08 -8.06 -10.62
C ILE A 144 -2.96 -6.60 -10.96
N PHE A 145 -2.24 -6.31 -12.03
CA PHE A 145 -2.26 -5.01 -12.66
C PHE A 145 -2.94 -5.04 -14.02
N LYS A 146 -3.59 -3.93 -14.35
CA LYS A 146 -4.37 -3.72 -15.56
C LYS A 146 -3.79 -2.54 -16.33
N LYS A 147 -3.73 -2.66 -17.65
CA LYS A 147 -3.32 -1.59 -18.55
C LYS A 147 -4.57 -0.92 -19.14
N PHE A 148 -4.74 0.37 -18.86
CA PHE A 148 -5.85 1.17 -19.35
C PHE A 148 -5.36 2.13 -20.44
N VAL A 149 -5.84 1.93 -21.67
CA VAL A 149 -5.48 2.79 -22.80
C VAL A 149 -6.07 4.18 -22.60
N LEU A 150 -5.20 5.18 -22.60
CA LEU A 150 -5.54 6.59 -22.65
C LEU A 150 -6.05 6.90 -24.06
N LYS A 151 -7.37 6.98 -24.21
CA LYS A 151 -7.97 7.47 -25.45
C LYS A 151 -8.09 9.00 -25.39
N PRO A 152 -7.62 9.73 -26.40
CA PRO A 152 -7.91 11.15 -26.50
C PRO A 152 -9.43 11.31 -26.67
N MET A 153 -10.05 12.05 -25.74
CA MET A 153 -11.48 12.33 -25.79
C MET A 153 -11.73 13.35 -26.90
N LYS A 154 -12.49 12.97 -27.93
CA LYS A 154 -13.03 13.94 -28.90
C LYS A 154 -14.23 14.62 -28.25
N ILE A 155 -14.10 15.90 -27.91
CA ILE A 155 -15.17 16.71 -27.36
C ILE A 155 -15.93 17.32 -28.55
N SER A 156 -16.98 16.64 -29.00
CA SER A 156 -18.06 17.28 -29.76
C SER A 156 -19.29 17.25 -28.85
N ASP A 157 -19.57 18.41 -28.26
CA ASP A 157 -20.68 18.74 -27.37
C ASP A 157 -20.81 17.89 -26.10
N GLY A 158 -20.87 18.59 -24.97
CA GLY A 158 -20.49 18.05 -23.67
C GLY A 158 -21.26 16.82 -23.22
N GLU A 159 -20.53 15.83 -22.69
CA GLU A 159 -20.87 15.03 -21.50
C GLU A 159 -19.75 14.02 -21.16
N ARG A 160 -19.83 13.44 -19.95
CA ARG A 160 -18.77 12.83 -19.12
C ARG A 160 -18.09 11.55 -19.65
N TYR A 161 -16.90 11.28 -19.08
CA TYR A 161 -15.99 10.15 -19.32
C TYR A 161 -16.59 8.74 -19.06
N ILE A 162 -16.23 7.74 -19.89
CA ILE A 162 -16.53 6.30 -19.65
C ILE A 162 -15.26 5.44 -19.84
N PHE A 163 -14.93 4.61 -18.85
CA PHE A 163 -13.79 3.68 -18.84
C PHE A 163 -14.19 2.25 -19.31
N ARG A 164 -13.33 1.55 -20.07
CA ARG A 164 -13.48 0.11 -20.39
C ARG A 164 -12.15 -0.62 -20.21
N SER A 165 -12.11 -1.67 -19.37
CA SER A 165 -10.89 -2.42 -19.01
C SER A 165 -10.49 -3.50 -20.03
N TRP A 166 -9.19 -3.79 -20.17
CA TRP A 166 -8.62 -4.95 -20.90
C TRP A 166 -7.43 -5.60 -20.15
N LYS A 167 -7.08 -6.82 -20.62
CA LYS A 167 -6.20 -7.88 -20.08
C LYS A 167 -5.25 -7.59 -18.89
N CYS A 168 -5.42 -8.42 -17.86
CA CYS A 168 -4.59 -8.59 -16.68
C CYS A 168 -3.32 -9.41 -16.99
N THR A 169 -2.15 -8.99 -16.47
CA THR A 169 -0.93 -9.80 -16.49
C THR A 169 -0.64 -10.29 -15.07
N PRO A 170 -0.53 -11.61 -14.82
CA PRO A 170 -0.22 -12.13 -13.49
C PRO A 170 1.28 -11.98 -13.18
N MET A 171 1.61 -11.63 -11.94
CA MET A 171 2.97 -11.59 -11.40
C MET A 171 3.47 -13.04 -11.20
N LEU A 172 4.49 -13.48 -11.94
CA LEU A 172 5.09 -14.81 -11.81
C LEU A 172 6.50 -14.70 -11.22
N HIS A 173 6.62 -14.99 -9.92
CA HIS A 173 7.90 -15.34 -9.30
C HIS A 173 8.01 -16.88 -9.22
N GLY A 174 8.97 -17.47 -9.93
CA GLY A 174 9.63 -18.75 -9.59
C GLY A 174 8.90 -20.09 -9.87
N LEU A 175 9.35 -20.77 -10.93
CA LEU A 175 9.37 -22.23 -11.24
C LEU A 175 8.20 -23.17 -10.83
N VAL A 176 7.56 -23.79 -11.82
CA VAL A 176 7.69 -25.24 -12.20
C VAL A 176 6.71 -25.55 -13.35
N LEU A 177 7.20 -26.29 -14.36
CA LEU A 177 6.44 -26.87 -15.47
C LEU A 177 5.22 -27.68 -15.01
N ILE A 178 4.08 -27.54 -15.68
CA ILE A 178 3.24 -28.69 -16.12
C ILE A 178 2.47 -28.32 -17.39
N ARG A 179 2.41 -29.34 -18.25
CA ARG A 179 1.93 -29.44 -19.63
C ARG A 179 0.50 -28.94 -19.86
N SER A 180 0.33 -28.26 -21.00
CA SER A 180 -0.83 -28.22 -21.90
C SER A 180 -2.12 -28.91 -21.42
N ILE A 181 -3.12 -28.11 -21.05
CA ILE A 181 -4.54 -28.46 -21.12
C ILE A 181 -5.27 -27.31 -21.82
N TRP A 182 -5.74 -27.60 -23.03
CA TRP A 182 -6.72 -26.82 -23.77
C TRP A 182 -8.11 -27.14 -23.19
N ILE A 183 -8.79 -26.17 -22.58
CA ILE A 183 -10.24 -26.26 -22.34
C ILE A 183 -10.90 -25.02 -22.91
N ASN A 184 -11.72 -25.29 -23.93
CA ASN A 184 -12.56 -24.36 -24.65
C ASN A 184 -13.84 -24.08 -23.83
N SER A 185 -14.38 -22.87 -24.00
CA SER A 185 -15.78 -22.49 -23.77
C SER A 185 -16.28 -22.33 -22.33
N ALA A 186 -16.52 -21.08 -21.93
CA ALA A 186 -17.87 -20.64 -21.55
C ALA A 186 -17.97 -19.11 -21.56
N ARG A 187 -18.74 -18.58 -22.52
CA ARG A 187 -19.36 -17.25 -22.42
C ARG A 187 -20.32 -17.27 -21.25
N MET A 188 -20.20 -16.34 -20.31
CA MET A 188 -21.35 -15.94 -19.50
C MET A 188 -21.37 -14.41 -19.37
N CYS A 189 -22.31 -13.85 -20.12
CA CYS A 189 -22.57 -12.43 -20.25
C CYS A 189 -23.68 -12.09 -19.24
N PHE A 190 -23.35 -11.48 -18.11
CA PHE A 190 -24.37 -10.88 -17.24
C PHE A 190 -24.56 -9.42 -17.64
N LYS A 191 -25.60 -9.18 -18.45
CA LYS A 191 -26.17 -7.85 -18.68
C LYS A 191 -27.32 -7.64 -17.70
N GLY A 192 -27.13 -6.66 -16.81
CA GLY A 192 -28.09 -5.64 -16.40
C GLY A 192 -29.40 -6.05 -15.72
N LEU A 193 -29.62 -5.50 -14.53
CA LEU A 193 -30.96 -5.09 -14.07
C LEU A 193 -30.82 -4.10 -12.91
N TRP A 194 -30.86 -2.79 -13.18
CA TRP A 194 -31.30 -1.75 -12.24
C TRP A 194 -31.80 -0.55 -13.06
N SER A 195 -33.12 -0.41 -13.14
CA SER A 195 -33.85 0.85 -13.34
C SER A 195 -35.33 0.55 -13.05
N VAL A 196 -35.77 0.85 -11.84
CA VAL A 196 -36.77 1.86 -11.42
C VAL A 196 -36.80 1.82 -9.89
#